data_AF-A0A1V1W2D0-F1
#
_entry.id   AF-A0A1V1W2D0-F1
#
_cell.length_a   1.000
_cell.length_b   1.000
_cell.length_c   1.000
_cell.angle_alpha   90.00
_cell.angle_beta   90.00
_cell.angle_gamma   90.00
#
_symmetry.space_group_name_H-M   'P 1'
#
loop_
_entity.id
_entity.type
_entity.pdbx_description
1 polymer ?
#
loop_
_entity_poly.entity_id
_entity_poly.type
_entity_poly.pdbx_seq_one_letter_code
_entity_poly.pdbx_strand_id
1 'polypeptide(L)'
;MLVTDRPADPSSDPSSDPSAVDPADYPRKVLFVAGAGRSGTSTMAGLMQIMGLHVPQPEVVADETNPKGFGEPAWVVENHDRLLREAGVQVSDSRPDAWFETGRVSTREQERIRAAEWLESHFSEAPGNTELVVKDPRLSWFLSLWRVAAVRTGATPVFATMLRPPAEVVGSKQTYYKNRLGSAHLAASWLNMLLHTERATRESVADGGRVFVRYADLLDDWTRVVMQLGERLDLQHVMHARSEAIRDGHRFVDPSLRRMTLSLDDLGLPPRLHELTGETWEELNKLAEPGGDTPAAHQALDQLREAYVELYEEAEAISRSSVVAAEQRTRKQLRGAAPAPAAPSRVDKVPHRLRAAVPAPMRRGLRKMLGRSR
;
A
#
# COMPACT_ATOMS: atom_id res chain seq x y z
N MET A 1 -67.29 -10.81 -38.74
CA MET A 1 -66.23 -10.36 -39.66
C MET A 1 -65.05 -9.97 -38.78
N LEU A 2 -63.92 -10.65 -38.98
CA LEU A 2 -62.88 -10.89 -37.99
C LEU A 2 -62.05 -9.65 -37.66
N VAL A 3 -61.86 -9.41 -36.35
CA VAL A 3 -60.76 -8.62 -35.80
C VAL A 3 -59.50 -9.46 -35.98
N THR A 4 -58.48 -8.89 -36.62
CA THR A 4 -57.14 -9.51 -36.70
C THR A 4 -56.16 -8.63 -35.94
N ASP A 5 -55.72 -9.14 -34.79
CA ASP A 5 -54.56 -8.66 -34.05
C ASP A 5 -53.30 -8.80 -34.93
N ARG A 6 -52.55 -7.72 -35.09
CA ARG A 6 -51.14 -7.80 -35.49
C ARG A 6 -50.30 -8.00 -34.23
N PRO A 7 -49.43 -9.02 -34.16
CA PRO A 7 -48.49 -9.11 -33.07
C PRO A 7 -47.48 -7.97 -33.18
N ALA A 8 -47.21 -7.32 -32.05
CA ALA A 8 -46.15 -6.34 -31.90
C ALA A 8 -44.79 -7.04 -32.11
N ASP A 9 -44.00 -6.48 -33.02
CA ASP A 9 -42.61 -6.84 -33.28
C ASP A 9 -41.79 -6.52 -32.01
N PRO A 10 -41.05 -7.47 -31.41
CA PRO A 10 -40.20 -7.17 -30.28
C PRO A 10 -39.04 -6.29 -30.75
N SER A 11 -39.11 -5.03 -30.35
CA SER A 11 -38.02 -4.05 -30.25
C SER A 11 -36.63 -4.64 -30.51
N SER A 12 -36.14 -4.45 -31.73
CA SER A 12 -34.71 -4.36 -31.98
C SER A 12 -34.20 -3.12 -31.24
N ASP A 13 -33.41 -3.35 -30.20
CA ASP A 13 -32.72 -2.31 -29.46
C ASP A 13 -31.69 -1.65 -30.40
N PRO A 14 -31.85 -0.38 -30.79
CA PRO A 14 -31.00 0.24 -31.79
C PRO A 14 -29.75 0.83 -31.13
N SER A 15 -28.88 -0.01 -30.54
CA SER A 15 -27.54 0.45 -30.11
C SER A 15 -26.49 -0.63 -29.80
N SER A 16 -26.73 -1.92 -30.05
CA SER A 16 -25.63 -2.89 -29.92
C SER A 16 -24.78 -2.85 -31.19
N ASP A 17 -23.58 -2.28 -31.09
CA ASP A 17 -22.53 -2.49 -32.07
C ASP A 17 -22.26 -4.01 -32.13
N PRO A 18 -22.56 -4.69 -33.26
CA PRO A 18 -22.41 -6.14 -33.36
C PRO A 18 -20.93 -6.61 -33.29
N SER A 19 -19.99 -5.67 -33.15
CA SER A 19 -18.56 -5.93 -32.94
C SER A 19 -18.09 -5.79 -31.48
N ALA A 20 -18.95 -5.33 -30.57
CA ALA A 20 -18.60 -5.20 -29.16
C ALA A 20 -18.60 -6.57 -28.46
N VAL A 21 -17.43 -7.01 -28.01
CA VAL A 21 -17.28 -8.21 -27.16
C VAL A 21 -18.00 -7.96 -25.84
N ASP A 22 -18.77 -8.94 -25.36
CA ASP A 22 -19.44 -8.85 -24.06
C ASP A 22 -18.38 -8.77 -22.95
N PRO A 23 -18.43 -7.79 -22.02
CA PRO A 23 -17.50 -7.72 -20.89
C PRO A 23 -17.39 -9.01 -20.06
N ALA A 24 -18.42 -9.85 -20.09
CA ALA A 24 -18.40 -11.17 -19.47
C ALA A 24 -17.44 -12.18 -20.13
N ASP A 25 -17.06 -11.95 -21.38
CA ASP A 25 -16.16 -12.80 -22.16
C ASP A 25 -14.69 -12.33 -22.12
N TYR A 26 -14.39 -11.20 -21.49
CA TYR A 26 -13.01 -10.73 -21.34
C TYR A 26 -12.17 -11.71 -20.48
N PRO A 27 -10.88 -11.90 -20.81
CA PRO A 27 -10.01 -12.74 -20.01
C PRO A 27 -9.84 -12.17 -18.60
N ARG A 28 -9.83 -13.06 -17.59
CA ARG A 28 -9.65 -12.63 -16.21
C ARG A 28 -8.29 -11.96 -16.01
N LYS A 29 -8.29 -10.71 -15.52
CA LYS A 29 -7.06 -9.96 -15.16
C LYS A 29 -7.19 -9.33 -13.78
N VAL A 30 -6.05 -9.19 -13.11
CA VAL A 30 -5.95 -8.37 -11.89
C VAL A 30 -4.86 -7.33 -12.11
N LEU A 31 -5.27 -6.07 -12.16
CA LEU A 31 -4.37 -4.93 -12.20
C LEU A 31 -3.94 -4.54 -10.78
N PHE A 32 -2.65 -4.74 -10.52
CA PHE A 32 -1.99 -4.31 -9.29
C PHE A 32 -1.42 -2.91 -9.48
N VAL A 33 -2.03 -1.92 -8.82
CA VAL A 33 -1.56 -0.52 -8.87
C VAL A 33 -0.58 -0.29 -7.71
N ALA A 34 0.71 -0.35 -8.03
CA ALA A 34 1.82 -0.26 -7.08
C ALA A 34 2.53 1.10 -7.16
N GLY A 35 3.44 1.34 -6.20
CA GLY A 35 4.28 2.54 -6.17
C GLY A 35 4.44 3.08 -4.76
N ALA A 36 5.36 4.02 -4.58
CA ALA A 36 5.55 4.68 -3.30
C ALA A 36 4.27 5.45 -2.91
N GLY A 37 3.85 5.37 -1.65
CA GLY A 37 2.73 6.19 -1.16
C GLY A 37 2.92 7.67 -1.54
N ARG A 38 1.86 8.30 -2.05
CA ARG A 38 1.83 9.66 -2.66
C ARG A 38 2.40 9.79 -4.09
N SER A 39 2.61 8.69 -4.80
CA SER A 39 3.03 8.70 -6.22
C SER A 39 1.90 8.79 -7.25
N GLY A 40 0.64 8.90 -6.82
CA GLY A 40 -0.51 8.98 -7.74
C GLY A 40 -1.27 7.67 -7.95
N THR A 41 -1.00 6.64 -7.12
CA THR A 41 -1.71 5.34 -7.18
C THR A 41 -3.23 5.45 -7.04
N SER A 42 -3.75 6.39 -6.23
CA SER A 42 -5.20 6.62 -6.15
C SER A 42 -5.78 7.18 -7.46
N THR A 43 -5.05 8.08 -8.14
CA THR A 43 -5.49 8.63 -9.43
C THR A 43 -5.54 7.55 -10.48
N MET A 44 -4.53 6.67 -10.53
CA MET A 44 -4.53 5.53 -11.44
C MET A 44 -5.67 4.56 -11.13
N ALA A 45 -5.84 4.12 -9.88
CA ALA A 45 -6.91 3.20 -9.50
C ALA A 45 -8.31 3.77 -9.82
N GLY A 46 -8.55 5.04 -9.51
CA GLY A 46 -9.80 5.72 -9.83
C GLY A 46 -10.06 5.83 -11.34
N LEU A 47 -9.03 6.10 -12.14
CA LEU A 47 -9.15 6.09 -13.61
C LEU A 47 -9.51 4.69 -14.12
N MET A 48 -8.87 3.64 -13.62
CA MET A 48 -9.19 2.26 -14.03
C MET A 48 -10.63 1.88 -13.66
N GLN A 49 -11.10 2.31 -12.48
CA GLN A 49 -12.49 2.15 -12.08
C GLN A 49 -13.46 2.87 -13.04
N ILE A 50 -13.14 4.11 -13.41
CA ILE A 50 -13.94 4.89 -14.38
C ILE A 50 -13.94 4.22 -15.76
N MET A 51 -12.81 3.63 -16.19
CA MET A 51 -12.73 2.89 -17.45
C MET A 51 -13.52 1.57 -17.44
N GLY A 52 -13.96 1.10 -16.27
CA GLY A 52 -14.85 -0.05 -16.14
C GLY A 52 -14.23 -1.24 -15.42
N LEU A 53 -12.96 -1.19 -15.02
CA LEU A 53 -12.40 -2.24 -14.17
C LEU A 53 -13.08 -2.23 -12.80
N HIS A 54 -13.28 -3.41 -12.23
CA HIS A 54 -13.94 -3.54 -10.94
C HIS A 54 -12.95 -3.31 -9.79
N VAL A 55 -13.22 -2.33 -8.94
CA VAL A 55 -12.56 -2.20 -7.63
C VAL A 55 -13.37 -3.00 -6.61
N PRO A 56 -12.80 -4.08 -6.03
CA PRO A 56 -13.47 -4.91 -5.03
C PRO A 56 -14.02 -4.12 -3.84
N GLN A 57 -15.27 -4.41 -3.48
CA GLN A 57 -16.01 -3.70 -2.43
C GLN A 57 -16.00 -4.44 -1.08
N PRO A 58 -16.19 -3.73 0.05
CA PRO A 58 -16.30 -2.27 0.17
C PRO A 58 -14.94 -1.57 0.04
N GLU A 59 -14.94 -0.35 -0.51
CA GLU A 59 -13.78 0.53 -0.52
C GLU A 59 -13.58 1.29 0.81
N VAL A 60 -12.33 1.70 1.06
CA VAL A 60 -12.01 2.67 2.12
C VAL A 60 -12.68 4.01 1.82
N VAL A 61 -13.40 4.54 2.82
CA VAL A 61 -14.11 5.81 2.73
C VAL A 61 -13.14 6.97 2.45
N ALA A 62 -13.50 7.83 1.50
CA ALA A 62 -12.74 9.03 1.19
C ALA A 62 -12.64 9.98 2.41
N ASP A 63 -11.52 10.69 2.53
CA ASP A 63 -11.30 11.68 3.58
C ASP A 63 -10.68 12.99 3.03
N GLU A 64 -10.37 13.94 3.91
CA GLU A 64 -9.79 15.24 3.53
C GLU A 64 -8.43 15.11 2.82
N THR A 65 -7.68 14.03 3.02
CA THR A 65 -6.38 13.80 2.38
C THR A 65 -6.51 13.28 0.95
N ASN A 66 -7.67 12.70 0.61
CA ASN A 66 -8.01 12.23 -0.72
C ASN A 66 -9.55 12.22 -0.96
N PRO A 67 -10.15 13.39 -1.25
CA PRO A 67 -11.60 13.54 -1.34
C PRO A 67 -12.23 12.84 -2.55
N LYS A 68 -11.44 12.44 -3.55
CA LYS A 68 -11.89 11.72 -4.74
C LYS A 68 -11.99 10.20 -4.54
N GLY A 69 -11.74 9.71 -3.32
CA GLY A 69 -11.70 8.28 -3.01
C GLY A 69 -10.31 7.68 -3.19
N PHE A 70 -10.06 6.61 -2.46
CA PHE A 70 -8.76 5.94 -2.48
C PHE A 70 -8.66 4.86 -3.56
N GLY A 71 -9.78 4.26 -4.03
CA GLY A 71 -9.70 3.08 -4.89
C GLY A 71 -9.05 1.89 -4.15
N GLU A 72 -9.24 1.83 -2.83
CA GLU A 72 -8.60 0.84 -1.95
C GLU A 72 -9.66 -0.12 -1.42
N PRO A 73 -9.64 -1.40 -1.80
CA PRO A 73 -10.50 -2.40 -1.16
C PRO A 73 -10.18 -2.49 0.33
N ALA A 74 -11.17 -2.30 1.19
CA ALA A 74 -10.98 -2.23 2.64
C ALA A 74 -10.34 -3.52 3.21
N TRP A 75 -10.72 -4.67 2.65
CA TRP A 75 -10.14 -5.96 3.02
C TRP A 75 -8.63 -6.02 2.74
N VAL A 76 -8.18 -5.49 1.60
CA VAL A 76 -6.76 -5.47 1.23
C VAL A 76 -5.96 -4.64 2.22
N VAL A 77 -6.48 -3.47 2.60
CA VAL A 77 -5.86 -2.58 3.59
C VAL A 77 -5.74 -3.26 4.96
N GLU A 78 -6.84 -3.85 5.45
CA GLU A 78 -6.84 -4.59 6.73
C GLU A 78 -5.87 -5.77 6.70
N ASN A 79 -5.87 -6.52 5.60
CA ASN A 79 -4.99 -7.67 5.43
C ASN A 79 -3.52 -7.23 5.44
N HIS A 80 -3.13 -6.23 4.66
CA HIS A 80 -1.76 -5.73 4.65
C HIS A 80 -1.33 -5.16 6.00
N ASP A 81 -2.19 -4.42 6.69
CA ASP A 81 -1.88 -3.93 8.03
C ASP A 81 -1.63 -5.07 9.03
N ARG A 82 -2.42 -6.15 8.94
CA ARG A 82 -2.19 -7.36 9.75
C ARG A 82 -0.85 -8.01 9.40
N LEU A 83 -0.56 -8.24 8.12
CA LEU A 83 0.65 -8.92 7.67
C LEU A 83 1.92 -8.12 8.00
N LEU A 84 1.88 -6.79 7.84
CA LEU A 84 3.00 -5.90 8.21
C LEU A 84 3.26 -5.91 9.72
N ARG A 85 2.21 -5.84 10.56
CA ARG A 85 2.35 -5.94 12.01
C ARG A 85 2.98 -7.28 12.43
N GLU A 86 2.57 -8.36 11.79
CA GLU A 86 3.15 -9.68 12.05
C GLU A 86 4.61 -9.78 11.62
N ALA A 87 4.95 -9.23 10.46
CA ALA A 87 6.33 -9.18 9.96
C ALA A 87 7.23 -8.20 10.74
N GLY A 88 6.67 -7.34 11.59
CA GLY A 88 7.42 -6.27 12.26
C GLY A 88 7.96 -5.22 11.28
N VAL A 89 7.24 -4.99 10.18
CA VAL A 89 7.61 -4.06 9.10
C VAL A 89 6.69 -2.85 9.11
N GLN A 90 7.26 -1.66 8.92
CA GLN A 90 6.50 -0.42 8.81
C GLN A 90 6.19 -0.09 7.36
N VAL A 91 5.14 0.69 7.10
CA VAL A 91 4.76 1.08 5.72
C VAL A 91 5.91 1.79 4.98
N SER A 92 6.62 2.68 5.68
CA SER A 92 7.80 3.39 5.15
C SER A 92 9.11 2.81 5.70
N ASP A 93 9.23 1.48 5.74
CA ASP A 93 10.46 0.84 6.18
C ASP A 93 11.60 1.06 5.18
N SER A 94 12.76 1.48 5.71
CA SER A 94 13.96 1.69 4.91
C SER A 94 14.88 0.46 4.91
N ARG A 95 14.64 -0.53 5.79
CA ARG A 95 15.47 -1.74 5.87
C ARG A 95 15.30 -2.59 4.61
N PRO A 96 16.38 -2.92 3.88
CA PRO A 96 16.32 -3.91 2.80
C PRO A 96 15.77 -5.26 3.26
N ASP A 97 16.20 -5.75 4.44
CA ASP A 97 15.75 -7.03 5.00
C ASP A 97 14.25 -7.07 5.35
N ALA A 98 13.54 -5.93 5.40
CA ALA A 98 12.09 -5.93 5.59
C ALA A 98 11.35 -6.68 4.45
N TRP A 99 11.94 -6.72 3.26
CA TRP A 99 11.44 -7.50 2.12
C TRP A 99 11.54 -9.02 2.35
N PHE A 100 12.58 -9.46 3.06
CA PHE A 100 12.70 -10.84 3.47
C PHE A 100 11.60 -11.21 4.48
N GLU A 101 11.36 -10.37 5.49
CA GLU A 101 10.32 -10.64 6.51
C GLU A 101 8.90 -10.66 5.91
N THR A 102 8.56 -9.71 5.04
CA THR A 102 7.27 -9.71 4.33
C THR A 102 7.16 -10.86 3.33
N GLY A 103 8.26 -11.26 2.70
CA GLY A 103 8.35 -12.45 1.85
C GLY A 103 8.01 -13.73 2.61
N ARG A 104 8.56 -13.92 3.82
CA ARG A 104 8.26 -15.08 4.68
C ARG A 104 6.80 -15.18 5.05
N VAL A 105 6.11 -14.06 5.23
CA VAL A 105 4.67 -14.03 5.47
C VAL A 105 3.90 -14.37 4.19
N SER A 106 4.30 -13.80 3.05
CA SER A 106 3.69 -14.01 1.72
C SER A 106 3.81 -15.45 1.20
N THR A 107 4.80 -16.22 1.65
CA THR A 107 5.00 -17.62 1.21
C THR A 107 4.12 -18.62 1.94
N ARG A 108 3.40 -18.19 2.98
CA ARG A 108 2.60 -19.09 3.80
C ARG A 108 1.31 -19.48 3.07
N GLU A 109 1.01 -20.77 3.07
CA GLU A 109 -0.07 -21.31 2.25
C GLU A 109 -1.44 -20.75 2.63
N GLN A 110 -1.71 -20.58 3.94
CA GLN A 110 -2.96 -20.00 4.39
C GLN A 110 -3.19 -18.57 3.90
N GLU A 111 -2.13 -17.77 3.74
CA GLU A 111 -2.24 -16.39 3.24
C GLU A 111 -2.52 -16.38 1.74
N ARG A 112 -1.88 -17.29 0.99
CA ARG A 112 -2.11 -17.48 -0.45
C ARG A 112 -3.52 -17.97 -0.75
N ILE A 113 -4.03 -18.93 0.04
CA ILE A 113 -5.42 -19.41 -0.06
C ILE A 113 -6.37 -18.25 0.21
N ARG A 114 -6.17 -17.53 1.32
CA ARG A 114 -7.06 -16.43 1.72
C ARG A 114 -7.13 -15.31 0.66
N ALA A 115 -5.99 -14.93 0.07
CA ALA A 115 -5.94 -13.93 -1.00
C ALA A 115 -6.60 -14.43 -2.30
N ALA A 116 -6.40 -15.70 -2.66
CA ALA A 116 -7.02 -16.30 -3.85
C ALA A 116 -8.54 -16.44 -3.69
N GLU A 117 -9.02 -16.94 -2.55
CA GLU A 117 -10.45 -17.04 -2.24
C GLU A 117 -11.13 -15.67 -2.28
N TRP A 118 -10.45 -14.64 -1.75
CA TRP A 118 -10.94 -13.27 -1.80
C TRP A 118 -11.01 -12.71 -3.23
N LEU A 119 -10.01 -12.98 -4.08
CA LEU A 119 -10.10 -12.60 -5.51
C LEU A 119 -11.23 -13.34 -6.22
N GLU A 120 -11.35 -14.65 -6.01
CA GLU A 120 -12.37 -15.48 -6.67
C GLU A 120 -13.79 -15.03 -6.33
N SER A 121 -14.04 -14.60 -5.09
CA SER A 121 -15.36 -14.09 -4.71
C SER A 121 -15.75 -12.87 -5.55
N HIS A 122 -14.81 -11.97 -5.85
CA HIS A 122 -15.09 -10.76 -6.65
C HIS A 122 -15.22 -11.04 -8.15
N PHE A 123 -14.51 -12.04 -8.67
CA PHE A 123 -14.76 -12.55 -10.03
C PHE A 123 -16.14 -13.22 -10.16
N SER A 124 -16.64 -13.81 -9.08
CA SER A 124 -17.92 -14.53 -9.06
C SER A 124 -19.14 -13.65 -8.74
N GLU A 125 -18.92 -12.43 -8.23
CA GLU A 125 -19.98 -11.49 -7.84
C GLU A 125 -20.87 -11.06 -9.02
N ALA A 126 -20.26 -10.87 -10.20
CA ALA A 126 -20.98 -10.51 -11.41
C ALA A 126 -20.23 -11.02 -12.66
N PRO A 127 -20.94 -11.51 -13.70
CA PRO A 127 -20.30 -12.00 -14.92
C PRO A 127 -19.35 -10.98 -15.58
N GLY A 128 -19.67 -9.68 -15.51
CA GLY A 128 -18.84 -8.60 -16.07
C GLY A 128 -17.60 -8.21 -15.25
N ASN A 129 -17.39 -8.79 -14.05
CA ASN A 129 -16.20 -8.52 -13.23
C ASN A 129 -15.01 -9.35 -13.70
N THR A 130 -14.58 -9.16 -14.94
CA THR A 130 -13.47 -9.90 -15.56
C THR A 130 -12.12 -9.23 -15.33
N GLU A 131 -12.08 -7.94 -15.04
CA GLU A 131 -10.84 -7.20 -14.78
C GLU A 131 -10.93 -6.47 -13.44
N LEU A 132 -10.13 -6.90 -12.47
CA LEU A 132 -10.13 -6.34 -11.11
C LEU A 132 -8.98 -5.35 -10.90
N VAL A 133 -9.18 -4.38 -10.00
CA VAL A 133 -8.12 -3.48 -9.52
C VAL A 133 -7.82 -3.78 -8.05
N VAL A 134 -6.57 -4.10 -7.74
CA VAL A 134 -6.08 -4.20 -6.37
C VAL A 134 -5.07 -3.11 -6.11
N LYS A 135 -5.36 -2.27 -5.12
CA LYS A 135 -4.51 -1.13 -4.74
C LYS A 135 -4.54 -0.95 -3.24
N ASP A 136 -3.36 -0.71 -2.68
CA ASP A 136 -3.12 -0.21 -1.33
C ASP A 136 -1.69 0.36 -1.29
N PRO A 137 -1.40 1.44 -0.53
CA PRO A 137 -0.06 2.01 -0.42
C PRO A 137 1.05 1.05 0.05
N ARG A 138 0.69 -0.12 0.61
CA ARG A 138 1.60 -1.17 1.08
C ARG A 138 1.66 -2.37 0.12
N LEU A 139 0.91 -2.34 -0.98
CA LEU A 139 0.80 -3.44 -1.95
C LEU A 139 2.17 -3.98 -2.39
N SER A 140 3.13 -3.08 -2.59
CA SER A 140 4.51 -3.41 -2.97
C SER A 140 5.15 -4.48 -2.08
N TRP A 141 4.88 -4.49 -0.78
CA TRP A 141 5.44 -5.48 0.15
C TRP A 141 4.91 -6.91 -0.08
N PHE A 142 3.80 -7.06 -0.78
CA PHE A 142 3.07 -8.32 -0.92
C PHE A 142 2.83 -8.71 -2.38
N LEU A 143 3.58 -8.14 -3.34
CA LEU A 143 3.36 -8.40 -4.78
C LEU A 143 3.45 -9.88 -5.13
N SER A 144 4.35 -10.63 -4.49
CA SER A 144 4.47 -12.08 -4.72
C SER A 144 3.27 -12.87 -4.22
N LEU A 145 2.67 -12.47 -3.09
CA LEU A 145 1.42 -13.04 -2.58
C LEU A 145 0.29 -12.85 -3.60
N TRP A 146 0.14 -11.62 -4.09
CA TRP A 146 -0.90 -11.23 -5.02
C TRP A 146 -0.77 -11.85 -6.40
N ARG A 147 0.46 -11.93 -6.93
CA ARG A 147 0.76 -12.65 -8.17
C ARG A 147 0.29 -14.11 -8.09
N VAL A 148 0.63 -14.80 -7.00
CA VAL A 148 0.21 -16.19 -6.76
C VAL A 148 -1.31 -16.30 -6.63
N ALA A 149 -1.96 -15.35 -5.94
CA ALA A 149 -3.40 -15.33 -5.78
C ALA A 149 -4.12 -15.20 -7.14
N ALA A 150 -3.70 -14.28 -8.00
CA ALA A 150 -4.28 -14.10 -9.34
C ALA A 150 -4.14 -15.36 -10.20
N VAL A 151 -2.94 -15.97 -10.23
CA VAL A 151 -2.71 -17.20 -11.00
C VAL A 151 -3.61 -18.34 -10.51
N ARG A 152 -3.85 -18.44 -9.19
CA ARG A 152 -4.74 -19.47 -8.61
C ARG A 152 -6.22 -19.30 -8.99
N THR A 153 -6.65 -18.08 -9.30
CA THR A 153 -8.03 -17.80 -9.75
C THR A 153 -8.17 -17.82 -11.28
N GLY A 154 -7.15 -18.31 -11.99
CA GLY A 154 -7.09 -18.31 -13.44
C GLY A 154 -6.97 -16.91 -14.05
N ALA A 155 -6.65 -15.89 -13.25
CA ALA A 155 -6.48 -14.53 -13.70
C ALA A 155 -5.02 -14.24 -14.06
N THR A 156 -4.82 -13.39 -15.05
CA THR A 156 -3.48 -12.90 -15.42
C THR A 156 -3.10 -11.70 -14.55
N PRO A 157 -2.00 -11.76 -13.76
CA PRO A 157 -1.53 -10.63 -12.98
C PRO A 157 -0.84 -9.60 -13.88
N VAL A 158 -1.28 -8.34 -13.80
CA VAL A 158 -0.65 -7.21 -14.52
C VAL A 158 -0.36 -6.06 -13.56
N PHE A 159 0.70 -5.29 -13.83
CA PHE A 159 1.20 -4.31 -12.86
C PHE A 159 1.32 -2.91 -13.46
N ALA A 160 0.81 -1.90 -12.74
CA ALA A 160 1.07 -0.49 -13.02
C ALA A 160 1.81 0.14 -11.84
N THR A 161 3.09 0.47 -12.03
CA THR A 161 3.92 1.11 -11.01
C THR A 161 3.95 2.62 -11.22
N MET A 162 3.38 3.35 -10.28
CA MET A 162 3.32 4.82 -10.33
C MET A 162 4.63 5.44 -9.85
N LEU A 163 5.21 6.28 -10.70
CA LEU A 163 6.45 7.02 -10.49
C LEU A 163 6.18 8.49 -10.23
N ARG A 164 6.84 9.03 -9.20
CA ARG A 164 6.82 10.45 -8.89
C ARG A 164 8.19 10.86 -8.33
N PRO A 165 8.69 12.07 -8.66
CA PRO A 165 10.00 12.50 -8.19
C PRO A 165 10.13 12.35 -6.67
N PRO A 166 11.28 11.85 -6.18
CA PRO A 166 11.48 11.56 -4.76
C PRO A 166 11.26 12.80 -3.88
N ALA A 167 11.71 13.97 -4.34
CA ALA A 167 11.50 15.24 -3.63
C ALA A 167 10.02 15.59 -3.44
N GLU A 168 9.20 15.41 -4.48
CA GLU A 168 7.75 15.64 -4.37
C GLU A 168 7.08 14.62 -3.42
N VAL A 169 7.51 13.36 -3.44
CA VAL A 169 6.99 12.31 -2.54
C VAL A 169 7.36 12.60 -1.09
N VAL A 170 8.64 12.90 -0.82
CA VAL A 170 9.15 13.21 0.52
C VAL A 170 8.45 14.47 1.06
N GLY A 171 8.40 15.55 0.28
CA GLY A 171 7.71 16.77 0.66
C GLY A 171 6.23 16.54 0.94
N SER A 172 5.53 15.79 0.08
CA SER A 172 4.13 15.44 0.32
C SER A 172 3.97 14.61 1.60
N LYS A 173 4.85 13.64 1.88
CA LYS A 173 4.75 12.84 3.12
C LYS A 173 4.98 13.70 4.36
N GLN A 174 5.89 14.66 4.33
CA GLN A 174 6.14 15.58 5.44
C GLN A 174 4.92 16.45 5.74
N THR A 175 4.29 17.02 4.71
CA THR A 175 3.08 17.86 4.87
C THR A 175 1.90 17.07 5.44
N TYR A 176 1.59 15.89 4.88
CA TYR A 176 0.35 15.19 5.20
C TYR A 176 0.45 14.26 6.40
N TYR A 177 1.61 13.65 6.67
CA TYR A 177 1.76 12.69 7.77
C TYR A 177 2.43 13.25 9.02
N LYS A 178 2.75 14.57 9.05
CA LYS A 178 3.48 15.23 10.15
C LYS A 178 4.70 14.40 10.60
N ASN A 179 5.37 13.76 9.63
CA ASN A 179 6.29 12.68 9.91
C ASN A 179 7.57 13.21 10.57
N ARG A 180 7.91 12.66 11.74
CA ARG A 180 9.07 13.07 12.56
C ARG A 180 10.39 12.42 12.14
N LEU A 181 10.37 11.53 11.13
CA LEU A 181 11.53 10.72 10.74
C LEU A 181 12.52 11.45 9.81
N GLY A 182 12.15 12.62 9.27
CA GLY A 182 13.04 13.46 8.46
C GLY A 182 13.17 13.04 6.98
N SER A 183 13.76 13.92 6.17
CA SER A 183 13.89 13.73 4.71
C SER A 183 14.72 12.49 4.34
N ALA A 184 15.83 12.24 5.05
CA ALA A 184 16.72 11.11 4.79
C ALA A 184 16.00 9.75 4.92
N HIS A 185 15.25 9.55 6.00
CA HIS A 185 14.48 8.32 6.18
C HIS A 185 13.40 8.16 5.09
N LEU A 186 12.71 9.23 4.74
CA LEU A 186 11.66 9.19 3.72
C LEU A 186 12.22 8.90 2.31
N ALA A 187 13.39 9.45 1.98
CA ALA A 187 14.10 9.16 0.73
C ALA A 187 14.62 7.71 0.70
N ALA A 188 15.21 7.24 1.80
CA ALA A 188 15.65 5.85 1.94
C ALA A 188 14.48 4.85 1.82
N SER A 189 13.34 5.15 2.45
CA SER A 189 12.11 4.36 2.27
C SER A 189 11.62 4.37 0.82
N TRP A 190 11.70 5.50 0.12
CA TRP A 190 11.31 5.59 -1.29
C TRP A 190 12.22 4.72 -2.18
N LEU A 191 13.53 4.78 -1.96
CA LEU A 191 14.54 3.94 -2.64
C LEU A 191 14.25 2.45 -2.40
N ASN A 192 14.18 2.06 -1.13
CA ASN A 192 13.93 0.68 -0.73
C ASN A 192 12.65 0.15 -1.37
N MET A 193 11.59 0.96 -1.40
CA MET A 193 10.29 0.58 -1.94
C MET A 193 10.35 0.35 -3.45
N LEU A 194 10.86 1.31 -4.22
CA LEU A 194 10.79 1.24 -5.68
C LEU A 194 11.80 0.28 -6.29
N LEU A 195 13.02 0.18 -5.75
CA LEU A 195 14.01 -0.78 -6.24
C LEU A 195 13.51 -2.22 -6.12
N HIS A 196 12.87 -2.54 -5.00
CA HIS A 196 12.32 -3.88 -4.79
C HIS A 196 10.97 -4.10 -5.48
N THR A 197 10.12 -3.07 -5.59
CA THR A 197 8.89 -3.14 -6.42
C THR A 197 9.25 -3.44 -7.87
N GLU A 198 10.25 -2.75 -8.40
CA GLU A 198 10.75 -3.02 -9.75
C GLU A 198 11.24 -4.46 -9.85
N ARG A 199 12.16 -4.90 -8.97
CA ARG A 199 12.69 -6.28 -9.01
C ARG A 199 11.60 -7.34 -8.93
N ALA A 200 10.62 -7.17 -8.03
CA ALA A 200 9.54 -8.11 -7.77
C ALA A 200 8.52 -8.21 -8.93
N THR A 201 8.44 -7.19 -9.78
CA THR A 201 7.51 -7.20 -10.93
C THR A 201 8.14 -7.71 -12.22
N ARG A 202 9.46 -7.93 -12.30
CA ARG A 202 10.11 -8.38 -13.56
C ARG A 202 9.52 -9.69 -14.10
N GLU A 203 9.19 -10.65 -13.22
CA GLU A 203 8.61 -11.93 -13.62
C GLU A 203 7.23 -11.77 -14.28
N SER A 204 6.51 -10.70 -13.99
CA SER A 204 5.19 -10.46 -14.59
C SER A 204 5.24 -10.26 -16.10
N VAL A 205 6.40 -9.92 -16.67
CA VAL A 205 6.58 -9.85 -18.14
C VAL A 205 6.29 -11.20 -18.80
N ALA A 206 6.53 -12.30 -18.10
CA ALA A 206 6.20 -13.64 -18.60
C ALA A 206 4.72 -14.01 -18.41
N ASP A 207 4.00 -13.35 -17.49
CA ASP A 207 2.60 -13.68 -17.19
C ASP A 207 1.62 -12.80 -17.99
N GLY A 208 1.77 -11.48 -17.91
CA GLY A 208 0.78 -10.52 -18.42
C GLY A 208 1.28 -9.09 -18.60
N GLY A 209 2.42 -8.74 -18.01
CA GLY A 209 3.11 -7.49 -18.25
C GLY A 209 3.12 -6.52 -17.06
N ARG A 210 4.00 -5.54 -17.19
CA ARG A 210 4.12 -4.40 -16.27
C ARG A 210 4.31 -3.10 -17.05
N VAL A 211 3.86 -2.01 -16.46
CA VAL A 211 4.13 -0.65 -16.93
C VAL A 211 4.59 0.24 -15.78
N PHE A 212 5.40 1.23 -16.12
CA PHE A 212 5.80 2.30 -15.22
C PHE A 212 5.19 3.59 -15.73
N VAL A 213 4.49 4.32 -14.87
CA VAL A 213 3.74 5.51 -15.26
C VAL A 213 4.18 6.69 -14.43
N ARG A 214 4.68 7.73 -15.07
CA ARG A 214 4.98 8.99 -14.40
C ARG A 214 3.68 9.70 -14.07
N TYR A 215 3.56 10.15 -12.83
CA TYR A 215 2.41 10.93 -12.40
C TYR A 215 2.25 12.24 -13.19
N ALA A 216 3.37 12.85 -13.59
CA ALA A 216 3.35 14.06 -14.42
C ALA A 216 2.70 13.79 -15.79
N ASP A 217 3.11 12.72 -16.48
CA ASP A 217 2.56 12.33 -17.78
C ASP A 217 1.06 12.00 -17.66
N LEU A 218 0.65 11.35 -16.57
CA LEU A 218 -0.76 11.07 -16.29
C LEU A 218 -1.58 12.35 -16.06
N LEU A 219 -1.02 13.39 -15.45
CA LEU A 219 -1.73 14.66 -15.25
C LEU A 219 -1.77 15.53 -16.52
N ASP A 220 -0.75 15.40 -17.37
CA ASP A 220 -0.64 16.15 -18.62
C ASP A 220 -1.61 15.61 -19.69
N ASP A 221 -1.57 14.29 -19.93
CA ASP A 221 -2.46 13.60 -20.87
C ASP A 221 -2.80 12.20 -20.36
N TRP A 222 -3.78 12.17 -19.44
CA TRP A 222 -4.23 10.93 -18.85
C TRP A 222 -4.78 9.95 -19.88
N THR A 223 -5.44 10.46 -20.94
CA THR A 223 -6.10 9.62 -21.95
C THR A 223 -5.06 8.84 -22.73
N ARG A 224 -4.00 9.49 -23.22
CA ARG A 224 -2.90 8.81 -23.91
C ARG A 224 -2.24 7.77 -23.03
N VAL A 225 -1.94 8.12 -21.78
CA VAL A 225 -1.27 7.22 -20.83
C VAL A 225 -2.13 5.99 -20.51
N VAL A 226 -3.42 6.18 -20.23
CA VAL A 226 -4.35 5.09 -19.91
C VAL A 226 -4.55 4.18 -21.12
N MET A 227 -4.70 4.72 -22.34
CA MET A 227 -4.85 3.90 -23.53
C MET A 227 -3.61 3.06 -23.84
N GLN A 228 -2.41 3.66 -23.74
CA GLN A 228 -1.15 2.93 -23.91
C GLN A 228 -0.97 1.83 -22.85
N LEU A 229 -1.38 2.09 -21.60
CA LEU A 229 -1.40 1.09 -20.54
C LEU A 229 -2.38 -0.04 -20.88
N GLY A 230 -3.58 0.31 -21.35
CA GLY A 230 -4.61 -0.65 -21.74
C GLY A 230 -4.13 -1.58 -22.85
N GLU A 231 -3.50 -1.04 -23.89
CA GLU A 231 -2.90 -1.85 -24.96
C GLU A 231 -1.77 -2.75 -24.45
N ARG A 232 -0.85 -2.20 -23.63
CA ARG A 232 0.34 -2.93 -23.18
C ARG A 232 0.03 -4.04 -22.17
N LEU A 233 -1.01 -3.87 -21.37
CA LEU A 233 -1.47 -4.86 -20.40
C LEU A 233 -2.68 -5.66 -20.91
N ASP A 234 -3.15 -5.36 -22.13
CA ASP A 234 -4.30 -5.99 -22.77
C ASP A 234 -5.56 -5.91 -21.88
N LEU A 235 -5.83 -4.71 -21.36
CA LEU A 235 -7.02 -4.41 -20.53
C LEU A 235 -8.21 -4.07 -21.41
N GLN A 236 -9.16 -5.00 -21.51
CA GLN A 236 -10.27 -4.91 -22.45
C GLN A 236 -11.23 -3.76 -22.12
N HIS A 237 -11.50 -3.50 -20.84
CA HIS A 237 -12.34 -2.37 -20.43
C HIS A 237 -11.75 -1.02 -20.84
N VAL A 238 -10.42 -0.90 -20.85
CA VAL A 238 -9.74 0.32 -21.30
C VAL A 238 -9.79 0.44 -22.81
N MET A 239 -9.47 -0.65 -23.53
CA MET A 239 -9.47 -0.68 -25.00
C MET A 239 -10.87 -0.43 -25.60
N HIS A 240 -11.92 -0.82 -24.89
CA HIS A 240 -13.31 -0.63 -25.27
C HIS A 240 -14.03 0.43 -24.41
N ALA A 241 -13.27 1.37 -23.84
CA ALA A 241 -13.83 2.42 -22.99
C ALA A 241 -14.87 3.27 -23.76
N ARG A 242 -16.05 3.43 -23.15
CA ARG A 242 -17.13 4.23 -23.72
C ARG A 242 -16.84 5.72 -23.65
N SER A 243 -17.45 6.51 -24.53
CA SER A 243 -17.32 7.98 -24.52
C SER A 243 -17.73 8.62 -23.19
N GLU A 244 -18.71 8.03 -22.49
CA GLU A 244 -19.11 8.41 -21.13
C GLU A 244 -17.95 8.31 -20.14
N ALA A 245 -17.25 7.18 -20.13
CA ALA A 245 -16.10 6.93 -19.26
C ALA A 245 -14.97 7.93 -19.52
N ILE A 246 -14.71 8.26 -20.79
CA ILE A 246 -13.71 9.28 -21.15
C ILE A 246 -14.11 10.66 -20.61
N ARG A 247 -15.38 11.05 -20.73
CA ARG A 247 -15.89 12.31 -20.14
C ARG A 247 -15.77 12.32 -18.62
N ASP A 248 -16.07 11.20 -17.96
CA ASP A 248 -15.89 11.06 -16.50
C ASP A 248 -14.41 11.18 -16.10
N GLY A 249 -13.51 10.58 -16.86
CA GLY A 249 -12.06 10.72 -16.68
C GLY A 249 -11.59 12.17 -16.76
N HIS A 250 -12.07 12.94 -17.74
CA HIS A 250 -11.77 14.39 -17.84
C HIS A 250 -12.26 15.21 -16.64
N ARG A 251 -13.38 14.82 -16.00
CA ARG A 251 -13.85 15.46 -14.77
C ARG A 251 -13.05 15.02 -13.55
N PHE A 252 -12.56 13.78 -13.55
CA PHE A 252 -11.85 13.17 -12.45
C PHE A 252 -10.40 13.63 -12.35
N VAL A 253 -9.67 13.73 -13.46
CA VAL A 253 -8.26 14.16 -13.45
C VAL A 253 -8.20 15.68 -13.29
N ASP A 254 -7.50 16.12 -12.26
CA ASP A 254 -7.28 17.54 -11.98
C ASP A 254 -5.79 17.87 -12.12
N PRO A 255 -5.39 18.50 -13.23
CA PRO A 255 -3.99 18.88 -13.46
C PRO A 255 -3.41 19.80 -12.38
N SER A 256 -4.24 20.52 -11.63
CA SER A 256 -3.81 21.41 -10.54
C SER A 256 -3.36 20.68 -9.27
N LEU A 257 -3.45 19.34 -9.25
CA LEU A 257 -2.98 18.51 -8.12
C LEU A 257 -1.45 18.38 -8.05
N ARG A 258 -0.71 18.77 -9.10
CA ARG A 258 0.76 18.86 -9.03
C ARG A 258 1.18 20.15 -8.31
N ARG A 259 1.14 20.12 -6.98
CA ARG A 259 1.38 21.30 -6.12
C ARG A 259 2.77 21.39 -5.51
N MET A 260 3.61 20.36 -5.67
CA MET A 260 4.94 20.29 -5.06
C MET A 260 6.01 20.49 -6.11
N THR A 261 6.90 21.45 -5.87
CA THR A 261 7.98 21.88 -6.78
C THR A 261 9.36 21.74 -6.14
N LEU A 262 9.48 20.88 -5.11
CA LEU A 262 10.76 20.62 -4.44
C LEU A 262 11.71 19.87 -5.38
N SER A 263 12.97 20.25 -5.35
CA SER A 263 14.09 19.54 -5.97
C SER A 263 14.70 18.54 -4.99
N LEU A 264 15.53 17.62 -5.50
CA LEU A 264 16.24 16.66 -4.65
C LEU A 264 17.23 17.36 -3.71
N ASP A 265 17.85 18.47 -4.15
CA ASP A 265 18.79 19.26 -3.36
C ASP A 265 18.14 19.88 -2.12
N ASP A 266 16.86 20.28 -2.24
CA ASP A 266 16.10 20.88 -1.13
C ASP A 266 15.89 19.90 0.04
N LEU A 267 16.07 18.59 -0.18
CA LEU A 267 15.88 17.58 0.86
C LEU A 267 17.04 17.50 1.85
N GLY A 268 18.21 18.06 1.53
CA GLY A 268 19.39 18.06 2.40
C GLY A 268 19.85 16.65 2.79
N LEU A 269 19.84 15.71 1.83
CA LEU A 269 20.20 14.32 2.07
C LEU A 269 21.72 14.15 2.28
N PRO A 270 22.17 13.13 3.02
CA PRO A 270 23.57 12.72 3.02
C PRO A 270 24.06 12.46 1.58
N PRO A 271 25.29 12.84 1.20
CA PRO A 271 25.75 12.82 -0.20
C PRO A 271 25.50 11.49 -0.91
N ARG A 272 25.87 10.37 -0.28
CA ARG A 272 25.68 9.04 -0.87
C ARG A 272 24.21 8.67 -1.07
N LEU A 273 23.33 9.08 -0.15
CA LEU A 273 21.89 8.86 -0.28
C LEU A 273 21.29 9.75 -1.37
N HIS A 274 21.77 10.98 -1.51
CA HIS A 274 21.38 11.89 -2.58
C HIS A 274 21.69 11.29 -3.95
N GLU A 275 22.94 10.88 -4.17
CA GLU A 275 23.39 10.24 -5.42
C GLU A 275 22.52 9.03 -5.78
N LEU A 276 22.39 8.06 -4.87
CA LEU A 276 21.58 6.86 -5.09
C LEU A 276 20.11 7.18 -5.39
N THR A 277 19.56 8.20 -4.73
CA THR A 277 18.18 8.64 -4.95
C THR A 277 18.00 9.22 -6.36
N GLY A 278 18.95 10.05 -6.80
CA GLY A 278 18.97 10.63 -8.14
C GLY A 278 19.13 9.59 -9.23
N GLU A 279 20.15 8.74 -9.12
CA GLU A 279 20.43 7.67 -10.11
C GLU A 279 19.26 6.68 -10.21
N THR A 280 18.67 6.29 -9.08
CA THR A 280 17.47 5.43 -9.09
C THR A 280 16.30 6.11 -9.77
N TRP A 281 16.09 7.41 -9.54
CA TRP A 281 15.06 8.15 -10.26
C TRP A 281 15.30 8.12 -11.77
N GLU A 282 16.52 8.39 -12.22
CA GLU A 282 16.87 8.36 -13.65
C GLU A 282 16.64 6.98 -14.27
N GLU A 283 17.11 5.89 -13.64
CA GLU A 283 16.92 4.54 -14.16
C GLU A 283 15.44 4.11 -14.19
N LEU A 284 14.66 4.43 -13.15
CA LEU A 284 13.22 4.13 -13.15
C LEU A 284 12.48 4.91 -14.23
N ASN A 285 12.91 6.13 -14.56
CA ASN A 285 12.30 6.88 -15.66
C ASN A 285 12.50 6.20 -17.02
N LYS A 286 13.62 5.49 -17.23
CA LYS A 286 13.80 4.73 -18.48
C LYS A 286 12.74 3.64 -18.65
N LEU A 287 12.31 2.99 -17.56
CA LEU A 287 11.27 1.95 -17.61
C LEU A 287 9.90 2.48 -18.06
N ALA A 288 9.64 3.78 -17.89
CA ALA A 288 8.41 4.43 -18.35
C ALA A 288 8.43 4.75 -19.86
N GLU A 289 9.60 4.72 -20.50
CA GLU A 289 9.70 4.93 -21.94
C GLU A 289 9.30 3.68 -22.75
N PRO A 290 8.73 3.85 -23.96
CA PRO A 290 8.50 2.75 -24.87
C PRO A 290 9.80 1.97 -25.15
N GLY A 291 9.78 0.66 -24.86
CA GLY A 291 10.95 -0.21 -25.03
C GLY A 291 12.09 0.01 -24.02
N GLY A 292 11.91 0.86 -23.00
CA GLY A 292 12.95 1.13 -22.00
C GLY A 292 13.11 0.06 -20.90
N ASP A 293 12.15 -0.88 -20.81
CA ASP A 293 12.20 -2.03 -19.89
C ASP A 293 13.17 -3.11 -20.43
N THR A 294 14.47 -2.85 -20.31
CA THR A 294 15.55 -3.63 -20.93
C THR A 294 16.42 -4.36 -19.89
N PRO A 295 17.14 -5.43 -20.29
CA PRO A 295 18.11 -6.09 -19.41
C PRO A 295 19.19 -5.14 -18.85
N ALA A 296 19.59 -4.12 -19.61
CA ALA A 296 20.55 -3.12 -19.16
C ALA A 296 19.99 -2.25 -18.03
N ALA A 297 18.73 -1.81 -18.15
CA ALA A 297 18.06 -1.08 -17.07
C ALA A 297 17.90 -1.96 -15.82
N HIS A 298 17.56 -3.24 -15.99
CA HIS A 298 17.48 -4.20 -14.88
C HIS A 298 18.81 -4.35 -14.14
N GLN A 299 19.91 -4.47 -14.89
CA GLN A 299 21.25 -4.58 -14.31
C GLN A 299 21.64 -3.31 -13.53
N ALA A 300 21.37 -2.12 -14.08
CA ALA A 300 21.64 -0.86 -13.39
C ALA A 300 20.85 -0.74 -12.08
N LEU A 301 19.57 -1.11 -12.10
CA LEU A 301 18.71 -1.11 -10.91
C LEU A 301 19.13 -2.17 -9.87
N ASP A 302 19.66 -3.31 -10.31
CA ASP A 302 20.24 -4.30 -9.40
C ASP A 302 21.49 -3.76 -8.69
N GLN A 303 22.37 -3.07 -9.42
CA GLN A 303 23.56 -2.42 -8.84
C GLN A 303 23.17 -1.32 -7.85
N LEU A 304 22.16 -0.50 -8.17
CA LEU A 304 21.64 0.53 -7.26
C LEU A 304 21.03 -0.08 -5.99
N ARG A 305 20.33 -1.21 -6.12
CA ARG A 305 19.80 -1.96 -4.98
C ARG A 305 20.91 -2.51 -4.10
N GLU A 306 21.97 -3.09 -4.69
CA GLU A 306 23.15 -3.55 -3.95
C GLU A 306 23.86 -2.39 -3.23
N ALA A 307 24.09 -1.27 -3.91
CA ALA A 307 24.70 -0.09 -3.31
C ALA A 307 23.85 0.52 -2.18
N TYR A 308 22.51 0.45 -2.29
CA TYR A 308 21.62 0.87 -1.21
C TYR A 308 21.67 -0.08 0.00
N VAL A 309 21.79 -1.39 -0.23
CA VAL A 309 21.99 -2.38 0.84
C VAL A 309 23.28 -2.09 1.60
N GLU A 310 24.40 -1.91 0.88
CA GLU A 310 25.70 -1.58 1.48
C GLU A 310 25.64 -0.29 2.31
N LEU A 311 25.03 0.77 1.77
CA LEU A 311 24.83 2.03 2.50
C LEU A 311 24.01 1.84 3.77
N TYR A 312 22.94 1.02 3.70
CA TYR A 312 22.08 0.77 4.85
C TYR A 312 22.81 -0.02 5.94
N GLU A 313 23.55 -1.07 5.56
CA GLU A 313 24.35 -1.89 6.47
C GLU A 313 25.43 -1.06 7.18
N GLU A 314 26.14 -0.19 6.44
CA GLU A 314 27.12 0.73 7.01
C GLU A 314 26.46 1.69 8.02
N ALA A 315 25.33 2.30 7.64
CA ALA A 315 24.60 3.20 8.52
C ALA A 315 24.08 2.49 9.78
N GLU A 316 23.62 1.25 9.68
CA GLU A 316 23.19 0.44 10.82
C GLU A 316 24.36 0.08 11.74
N ALA A 317 25.50 -0.34 11.18
CA ALA A 317 26.71 -0.65 11.93
C ALA A 317 27.22 0.56 12.72
N ILE A 318 27.28 1.74 12.07
CA ILE A 318 27.69 2.99 12.70
C ILE A 318 26.70 3.43 13.79
N SER A 319 25.39 3.33 13.50
CA SER A 319 24.34 3.83 14.40
C SER A 319 24.03 2.88 15.57
N ARG A 320 24.60 1.67 15.60
CA ARG A 320 24.36 0.65 16.64
C ARG A 320 24.51 1.18 18.06
N SER A 321 25.55 1.99 18.32
CA SER A 321 25.78 2.60 19.64
C SER A 321 24.64 3.54 20.06
N SER A 322 24.05 4.27 19.11
CA SER A 322 22.90 5.15 19.34
C SER A 322 21.64 4.35 19.69
N VAL A 323 21.41 3.22 19.00
CA VAL A 323 20.29 2.30 19.27
C VAL A 323 20.42 1.71 20.67
N VAL A 324 21.59 1.14 21.02
CA VAL A 324 21.84 0.58 22.36
C VAL A 324 21.64 1.62 23.46
N ALA A 325 22.12 2.85 23.25
CA ALA A 325 21.91 3.94 24.21
C ALA A 325 20.43 4.30 24.37
N ALA A 326 19.64 4.29 23.29
CA ALA A 326 18.20 4.54 23.33
C ALA A 326 17.46 3.42 24.06
N GLU A 327 17.74 2.15 23.76
CA GLU A 327 17.14 0.99 24.43
C GLU A 327 17.38 1.02 25.94
N GLN A 328 18.61 1.34 26.36
CA GLN A 328 18.96 1.47 27.78
C GLN A 328 18.16 2.58 28.47
N ARG A 329 17.95 3.73 27.82
CA ARG A 329 17.12 4.83 28.35
C ARG A 329 15.67 4.36 28.52
N THR A 330 15.10 3.73 27.49
CA THR A 330 13.73 3.20 27.53
C THR A 330 13.57 2.16 28.64
N ARG A 331 14.52 1.23 28.77
CA ARG A 331 14.51 0.22 29.85
C ARG A 331 14.58 0.83 31.24
N LYS A 332 15.37 1.90 31.42
CA LYS A 332 15.42 2.65 32.69
C LYS A 332 14.10 3.36 32.98
N GLN A 333 13.47 3.98 32.00
CA GLN A 333 12.18 4.64 32.14
C GLN A 333 11.07 3.64 32.52
N LEU A 334 11.00 2.49 31.85
CA LEU A 334 10.04 1.44 32.17
C LEU A 334 10.25 0.86 33.58
N ARG A 335 11.51 0.71 34.02
CA ARG A 335 11.84 0.29 35.39
C ARG A 335 11.50 1.35 36.44
N GLY A 336 11.67 2.64 36.14
CA GLY A 336 11.32 3.74 37.02
C GLY A 336 9.81 4.02 37.11
N ALA A 337 9.05 3.63 36.08
CA ALA A 337 7.58 3.76 36.03
C ALA A 337 6.83 2.58 36.67
N ALA A 338 7.50 1.47 37.00
CA ALA A 338 6.89 0.39 37.75
C ALA A 338 6.58 0.88 39.19
N PRO A 339 5.33 0.79 39.69
CA PRO A 339 5.03 1.20 41.05
C PRO A 339 5.89 0.38 42.01
N ALA A 340 6.58 1.06 42.94
CA ALA A 340 7.31 0.39 44.00
C ALA A 340 6.36 -0.63 44.66
N PRO A 341 6.79 -1.90 44.88
CA PRO A 341 5.96 -2.84 45.61
C PRO A 341 5.59 -2.19 46.93
N ALA A 342 4.27 -2.08 47.19
CA ALA A 342 3.77 -1.43 48.40
C ALA A 342 4.54 -2.00 49.59
N ALA A 343 5.28 -1.15 50.30
CA ALA A 343 6.03 -1.57 51.47
C ALA A 343 5.08 -2.37 52.37
N PRO A 344 5.45 -3.59 52.83
CA PRO A 344 4.55 -4.41 53.62
C PRO A 344 4.10 -3.59 54.82
N SER A 345 2.79 -3.33 54.88
CA SER A 345 2.16 -2.61 55.97
C SER A 345 2.61 -3.25 57.29
N ARG A 346 3.06 -2.44 58.26
CA ARG A 346 3.49 -2.91 59.59
C ARG A 346 2.41 -3.73 60.32
N VAL A 347 1.17 -3.76 59.81
CA VAL A 347 0.06 -4.59 60.31
C VAL A 347 0.22 -6.07 59.95
N ASP A 348 0.95 -6.43 58.88
CA ASP A 348 1.19 -7.83 58.50
C ASP A 348 2.28 -8.52 59.30
N LYS A 349 3.02 -7.75 60.12
CA LYS A 349 3.95 -8.30 61.11
C LYS A 349 3.30 -8.72 62.43
N VAL A 350 1.99 -8.52 62.60
CA VAL A 350 1.27 -8.95 63.81
C VAL A 350 0.63 -10.32 63.60
N PRO A 351 1.07 -11.37 64.32
CA PRO A 351 0.50 -12.71 64.24
C PRO A 351 -1.02 -12.70 64.40
N HIS A 352 -1.73 -13.51 63.59
CA HIS A 352 -3.20 -13.59 63.57
C HIS A 352 -3.83 -13.77 64.96
N ARG A 353 -3.14 -14.50 65.86
CA ARG A 353 -3.58 -14.73 67.24
C ARG A 353 -3.69 -13.44 68.08
N LEU A 354 -2.82 -12.46 67.85
CA LEU A 354 -2.86 -11.17 68.54
C LEU A 354 -3.93 -10.23 67.97
N ARG A 355 -4.28 -10.37 66.67
CA ARG A 355 -5.40 -9.64 66.05
C ARG A 355 -6.78 -10.11 66.56
N ALA A 356 -6.90 -11.39 66.88
CA ALA A 356 -8.15 -11.99 67.36
C ALA A 356 -8.49 -11.61 68.81
N ALA A 357 -7.48 -11.30 69.63
CA ALA A 357 -7.64 -10.97 71.05
C ALA A 357 -8.13 -9.53 71.33
N VAL A 358 -8.17 -8.65 70.31
CA VAL A 358 -8.62 -7.26 70.48
C VAL A 358 -10.16 -7.19 70.34
N PRO A 359 -10.91 -6.69 71.35
CA PRO A 359 -12.36 -6.54 71.28
C PRO A 359 -12.81 -5.67 70.09
N ALA A 360 -13.92 -6.03 69.46
CA ALA A 360 -14.46 -5.37 68.27
C ALA A 360 -14.61 -3.83 68.33
N PRO A 361 -15.00 -3.19 69.46
CA PRO A 361 -15.14 -1.73 69.50
C PRO A 361 -13.78 -1.00 69.41
N MET A 362 -12.69 -1.61 69.90
CA MET A 362 -11.35 -1.01 69.89
C MET A 362 -10.70 -1.05 68.50
N ARG A 363 -11.07 -2.02 67.66
CA ARG A 363 -10.58 -2.13 66.26
C ARG A 363 -11.04 -0.97 65.38
N ARG A 364 -12.21 -0.39 65.65
CA ARG A 364 -12.73 0.77 64.90
C ARG A 364 -11.96 2.05 65.23
N GLY A 365 -11.54 2.24 66.50
CA GLY A 365 -10.73 3.39 66.92
C GLY A 365 -9.34 3.40 66.29
N LEU A 366 -8.66 2.24 66.29
CA LEU A 366 -7.32 2.09 65.69
C LEU A 366 -7.30 2.29 64.17
N ARG A 367 -8.34 1.89 63.44
CA ARG A 367 -8.45 2.16 62.00
C ARG A 367 -8.67 3.64 61.68
N LYS A 368 -9.38 4.37 62.56
CA LYS A 368 -9.63 5.81 62.39
C LYS A 368 -8.36 6.64 62.66
N MET A 369 -7.50 6.18 63.58
CA MET A 369 -6.21 6.83 63.90
C MET A 369 -5.11 6.55 62.86
N LEU A 370 -5.20 5.46 62.10
CA LEU A 370 -4.23 5.06 61.07
C LEU A 370 -4.61 5.51 59.64
N GLY A 371 -5.44 6.54 59.52
CA GLY A 371 -5.59 7.30 58.26
C GLY A 371 -6.33 6.60 57.12
N ARG A 372 -7.26 5.69 57.41
CA ARG A 372 -8.19 5.15 56.39
C ARG A 372 -9.61 5.64 56.63
N SER A 373 -9.98 6.77 56.01
CA SER A 373 -11.35 6.94 55.50
C SER A 373 -11.51 6.09 54.24
N ARG A 374 -12.73 5.56 54.04
CA ARG A 374 -13.09 4.62 52.97
C ARG A 374 -12.68 5.08 51.58
#